data_AF-A0A0B4DWM8-F1
#
_entry.id   AF-A0A0B4DWM8-F1
#
_cell.length_a   1.000
_cell.length_b   1.000
_cell.length_c   1.000
_cell.angle_alpha   90.00
_cell.angle_beta   90.00
_cell.angle_gamma   90.00
#
_symmetry.space_group_name_H-M   'P 1'
#
loop_
_entity.id
_entity.type
_entity.pdbx_description
1 polymer ?
#
loop_
_entity_poly.entity_id
_entity_poly.type
_entity_poly.pdbx_seq_one_letter_code
_entity_poly.pdbx_strand_id
1 'polypeptide(L)'
;MSSREALLLSSGNGPGECRQAVGHLLSWLGAKATQYGVELDVATRDATHGPASAVVILSGARAAELACAVEGTVLWRCQSELRPRHKRKNWFVQIFRLPAATDAVRIDPASVEMQAIRAGGPGGQHQNKTSSAIRARWTSADGQVYAVVVRDTRSQHQNRRLAMERLAALAAAEKAEADAARQDETWALHGQLQRGEPRWTFEGRQFKEVK
;
A
#
# COMPACT_ATOMS: atom_id res chain seq x y z
N MET A 1 -8.16 -9.49 16.24
CA MET A 1 -7.20 -9.24 15.14
C MET A 1 -6.94 -7.75 15.11
N SER A 2 -5.70 -7.31 15.22
CA SER A 2 -5.38 -5.88 15.08
C SER A 2 -5.52 -5.51 13.60
N SER A 3 -6.40 -4.57 13.27
CA SER A 3 -6.60 -4.12 11.89
C SER A 3 -5.53 -3.10 11.53
N ARG A 4 -5.06 -3.12 10.28
CA ARG A 4 -4.11 -2.15 9.75
C ARG A 4 -4.70 -1.50 8.50
N GLU A 5 -4.79 -0.18 8.50
CA GLU A 5 -5.35 0.59 7.39
C GLU A 5 -4.33 1.61 6.90
N ALA A 6 -4.32 1.88 5.60
CA ALA A 6 -3.47 2.88 4.98
C ALA A 6 -4.31 4.01 4.39
N LEU A 7 -3.91 5.26 4.63
CA LEU A 7 -4.55 6.46 4.11
C LEU A 7 -3.55 7.30 3.32
N LEU A 8 -4.01 7.94 2.25
CA LEU A 8 -3.29 8.99 1.53
C LEU A 8 -3.95 10.33 1.80
N LEU A 9 -3.23 11.25 2.41
CA LEU A 9 -3.61 12.66 2.51
C LEU A 9 -2.91 13.41 1.39
N SER A 10 -3.68 14.12 0.56
CA SER A 10 -3.15 14.76 -0.65
C SER A 10 -3.59 16.22 -0.78
N SER A 11 -2.65 17.11 -1.09
CA SER A 11 -2.93 18.46 -1.58
C SER A 11 -3.22 18.50 -3.09
N GLY A 12 -3.04 17.37 -3.77
CA GLY A 12 -2.88 17.27 -5.21
C GLY A 12 -1.89 18.30 -5.76
N ASN A 13 -2.19 18.83 -6.95
CA ASN A 13 -1.45 19.94 -7.57
C ASN A 13 -1.84 21.33 -7.00
N GLY A 14 -2.31 21.38 -5.76
CA GLY A 14 -2.70 22.60 -5.07
C GLY A 14 -1.52 23.52 -4.74
N PRO A 15 -1.78 24.83 -4.52
CA PRO A 15 -0.75 25.78 -4.11
C PRO A 15 -0.28 25.53 -2.67
N GLY A 16 0.69 26.31 -2.20
CA GLY A 16 1.28 26.15 -0.86
C GLY A 16 0.27 26.13 0.29
N GLU A 17 -0.87 26.82 0.17
CA GLU A 17 -1.92 26.81 1.19
C GLU A 17 -2.60 25.43 1.32
N CYS A 18 -2.74 24.67 0.23
CA CYS A 18 -3.22 23.29 0.30
C CYS A 18 -2.20 22.37 1.00
N ARG A 19 -0.90 22.65 0.87
CA ARG A 19 0.14 21.87 1.55
C ARG A 19 0.19 22.18 3.06
N GLN A 20 -0.05 23.43 3.43
CA GLN A 20 -0.28 23.81 4.83
C GLN A 20 -1.49 23.08 5.41
N ALA A 21 -2.59 23.00 4.64
CA ALA A 21 -3.77 22.23 5.04
C ALA A 21 -3.46 20.74 5.28
N VAL A 22 -2.61 20.09 4.48
CA VAL A 22 -2.19 18.69 4.73
C VAL A 22 -1.45 18.59 6.07
N GLY A 23 -0.56 19.53 6.39
CA GLY A 23 0.14 19.55 7.68
C GLY A 23 -0.81 19.70 8.88
N HIS A 24 -1.79 20.60 8.77
CA HIS A 24 -2.83 20.74 9.79
C HIS A 24 -3.70 19.48 9.92
N LEU A 25 -4.04 18.86 8.79
CA LEU A 25 -4.85 17.65 8.74
C LEU A 25 -4.14 16.46 9.39
N LEU A 26 -2.82 16.33 9.23
CA LEU A 26 -2.02 15.33 9.94
C LEU A 26 -2.08 15.51 11.46
N SER A 27 -1.98 16.75 11.93
CA SER A 27 -2.09 17.07 13.36
C SER A 27 -3.48 16.74 13.91
N TRP A 28 -4.53 17.09 13.16
CA TRP A 28 -5.92 16.75 13.50
C TRP A 28 -6.14 15.23 13.52
N LEU A 29 -5.62 14.50 12.53
CA LEU A 29 -5.72 13.05 12.46
C LEU A 29 -4.98 12.37 13.62
N GLY A 30 -3.82 12.88 14.03
CA GLY A 30 -3.11 12.43 15.22
C GLY A 30 -3.95 12.56 16.50
N ALA A 31 -4.65 13.68 16.68
CA ALA A 31 -5.56 13.85 17.82
C ALA A 31 -6.74 12.86 17.77
N LYS A 32 -7.32 12.60 16.58
CA LYS A 32 -8.36 11.58 16.41
C LYS A 32 -7.84 10.17 16.68
N ALA A 33 -6.63 9.83 16.23
CA ALA A 33 -6.02 8.52 16.47
C ALA A 33 -5.89 8.24 17.98
N THR A 34 -5.39 9.21 18.75
CA THR A 34 -5.33 9.14 20.21
C THR A 34 -6.72 8.94 20.84
N GLN A 35 -7.74 9.67 20.37
CA GLN A 35 -9.12 9.51 20.85
C GLN A 35 -9.70 8.11 20.59
N TYR A 36 -9.34 7.50 19.45
CA TYR A 36 -9.80 6.16 19.07
C TYR A 36 -8.93 5.04 19.66
N GLY A 37 -7.81 5.36 20.32
CA GLY A 37 -6.85 4.39 20.80
C GLY A 37 -6.15 3.64 19.66
N VAL A 38 -5.87 4.35 18.56
CA VAL A 38 -5.22 3.82 17.35
C VAL A 38 -3.82 4.39 17.26
N GLU A 39 -2.84 3.53 16.99
CA GLU A 39 -1.47 3.96 16.69
C GLU A 39 -1.37 4.48 15.26
N LEU A 40 -0.54 5.50 15.06
CA LEU A 40 -0.44 6.23 13.80
C LEU A 40 1.03 6.41 13.41
N ASP A 41 1.40 5.85 12.25
CA ASP A 41 2.70 6.08 11.60
C ASP A 41 2.51 6.96 10.38
N VAL A 42 3.43 7.90 10.15
CA VAL A 42 3.35 8.86 9.01
C VAL A 42 4.62 8.82 8.18
N ALA A 43 4.44 8.79 6.86
CA ALA A 43 5.48 9.12 5.89
C ALA A 43 5.01 10.30 5.04
N THR A 44 5.79 11.38 4.98
CA THR A 44 5.45 12.58 4.21
C THR A 44 6.27 12.69 2.93
N ARG A 45 5.68 13.32 1.91
CA ARG A 45 6.38 13.87 0.76
C ARG A 45 6.44 15.38 0.91
N ASP A 46 7.54 15.85 1.47
CA ASP A 46 7.71 17.26 1.80
C ASP A 46 7.83 18.13 0.55
N ALA A 47 7.32 19.36 0.66
CA ALA A 47 7.41 20.36 -0.37
C ALA A 47 7.44 21.76 0.27
N THR A 48 7.59 22.79 -0.56
CA THR A 48 7.55 24.18 -0.08
C THR A 48 6.19 24.48 0.55
N HIS A 49 6.22 25.07 1.75
CA HIS A 49 5.04 25.42 2.56
C HIS A 49 4.25 24.22 3.13
N GLY A 50 4.85 23.03 3.19
CA GLY A 50 4.26 21.85 3.82
C GLY A 50 4.27 20.62 2.90
N PRO A 51 3.80 19.47 3.40
CA PRO A 51 3.79 18.24 2.62
C PRO A 51 2.83 18.33 1.43
N ALA A 52 3.28 17.89 0.26
CA ALA A 52 2.42 17.73 -0.92
C ALA A 52 1.47 16.53 -0.78
N SER A 53 1.93 15.49 -0.08
CA SER A 53 1.14 14.33 0.29
C SER A 53 1.73 13.66 1.52
N ALA A 54 0.93 12.86 2.21
CA ALA A 54 1.39 12.01 3.29
C ALA A 54 0.66 10.66 3.25
N VAL A 55 1.40 9.58 3.49
CA VAL A 55 0.85 8.25 3.73
C VAL A 55 0.79 8.05 5.23
N VAL A 56 -0.38 7.66 5.73
CA VAL A 56 -0.62 7.39 7.15
C VAL A 56 -1.04 5.95 7.32
N ILE A 57 -0.39 5.26 8.24
CA ILE A 57 -0.71 3.88 8.60
C ILE A 57 -1.35 3.87 9.98
N LEU A 58 -2.57 3.37 10.06
CA LEU A 58 -3.35 3.24 11.28
C LEU A 58 -3.30 1.80 11.76
N SER A 59 -2.90 1.58 13.01
CA SER A 59 -2.77 0.25 13.62
C SER A 59 -3.61 0.16 14.90
N GLY A 60 -4.51 -0.82 14.97
CA GLY A 60 -5.30 -1.06 16.18
C GLY A 60 -6.68 -1.65 15.89
N ALA A 61 -7.40 -2.02 16.94
CA ALA A 61 -8.73 -2.63 16.82
C ALA A 61 -9.76 -1.71 16.14
N ARG A 62 -9.61 -0.39 16.29
CA ARG A 62 -10.51 0.63 15.71
C ARG A 62 -9.93 1.34 14.49
N ALA A 63 -8.86 0.82 13.89
CA ALA A 63 -8.21 1.45 12.73
C ALA A 63 -9.16 1.58 11.53
N ALA A 64 -9.92 0.53 11.21
CA ALA A 64 -10.91 0.53 10.12
C ALA A 64 -12.05 1.53 10.36
N GLU A 65 -12.52 1.63 11.60
CA GLU A 65 -13.56 2.60 12.00
C GLU A 65 -13.06 4.04 11.80
N LEU A 66 -11.85 4.34 12.29
CA LEU A 66 -11.24 5.66 12.12
C LEU A 66 -11.00 5.99 10.64
N ALA A 67 -10.46 5.05 9.86
CA ALA A 67 -10.20 5.24 8.43
C ALA A 67 -11.48 5.60 7.66
N CYS A 68 -12.56 4.85 7.88
CA CYS A 68 -13.86 5.12 7.27
C CYS A 68 -14.48 6.46 7.74
N ALA A 69 -14.27 6.79 9.02
CA ALA A 69 -14.76 8.04 9.58
C ALA A 69 -14.09 9.26 8.94
N VAL A 70 -12.79 9.22 8.69
CA VAL A 70 -12.03 10.41 8.23
C VAL A 70 -11.97 10.57 6.71
N GLU A 71 -12.13 9.49 5.94
CA GLU A 71 -12.05 9.48 4.48
C GLU A 71 -12.91 10.58 3.82
N GLY A 72 -12.38 11.22 2.77
CA GLY A 72 -13.14 12.16 1.94
C GLY A 72 -12.50 13.54 1.78
N THR A 73 -13.26 14.43 1.15
CA THR A 73 -12.82 15.77 0.80
C THR A 73 -12.84 16.69 2.01
N VAL A 74 -11.77 17.48 2.18
CA VAL A 74 -11.59 18.43 3.25
C VAL A 74 -11.46 19.83 2.67
N LEU A 75 -12.26 20.77 3.17
CA LEU A 75 -12.17 22.18 2.85
C LEU A 75 -11.58 22.94 4.04
N TRP A 76 -10.47 23.63 3.81
CA TRP A 76 -9.95 24.64 4.72
C TRP A 76 -10.25 26.05 4.20
N ARG A 77 -11.02 26.82 4.97
CA ARG A 77 -11.33 28.23 4.69
C ARG A 77 -10.40 29.11 5.51
N CYS A 78 -9.37 29.63 4.86
CA CYS A 78 -8.45 30.58 5.47
C CYS A 78 -7.96 31.60 4.45
N GLN A 79 -7.86 32.86 4.86
CA GLN A 79 -7.17 33.86 4.06
C GLN A 79 -5.71 33.45 3.86
N SER A 80 -5.21 33.48 2.62
CA SER A 80 -3.82 33.12 2.34
C SER A 80 -2.85 34.07 3.04
N GLU A 81 -1.88 33.50 3.76
CA GLU A 81 -0.71 34.22 4.28
C GLU A 81 0.43 34.26 3.27
N LEU A 82 0.51 33.24 2.40
CA LEU A 82 1.54 33.12 1.36
C LEU A 82 1.34 34.17 0.25
N ARG A 83 0.10 34.60 0.03
CA ARG A 83 -0.28 35.58 -0.98
C ARG A 83 -1.11 36.68 -0.33
N PRO A 84 -0.46 37.71 0.26
CA PRO A 84 -1.14 38.85 0.83
C PRO A 84 -2.10 39.48 -0.19
N ARG A 85 -3.32 39.86 0.26
CA ARG A 85 -4.39 40.49 -0.55
C ARG A 85 -5.04 39.60 -1.63
N HIS A 86 -4.66 38.32 -1.74
CA HIS A 86 -5.29 37.41 -2.70
C HIS A 86 -6.74 37.07 -2.27
N LYS A 87 -7.70 37.09 -3.20
CA LYS A 87 -9.14 36.92 -2.87
C LYS A 87 -9.54 35.50 -2.48
N ARG A 88 -8.80 34.48 -2.94
CA ARG A 88 -9.11 33.06 -2.66
C ARG A 88 -8.87 32.73 -1.19
N LYS A 89 -9.85 32.06 -0.58
CA LYS A 89 -9.80 31.59 0.81
C LYS A 89 -10.11 30.11 0.98
N ASN A 90 -10.50 29.41 -0.09
CA ASN A 90 -10.90 28.01 -0.05
C ASN A 90 -9.77 27.12 -0.58
N TRP A 91 -9.28 26.23 0.29
CA TRP A 91 -8.21 25.29 0.04
C TRP A 91 -8.77 23.87 0.22
N PHE A 92 -8.73 23.08 -0.84
CA PHE A 92 -9.22 21.70 -0.80
C PHE A 92 -8.04 20.74 -0.69
N VAL A 93 -8.19 19.74 0.17
CA VAL A 93 -7.32 18.57 0.33
C VAL A 93 -8.22 17.35 0.44
N GLN A 94 -7.66 16.14 0.27
CA GLN A 94 -8.47 14.93 0.30
C GLN A 94 -7.75 13.81 1.03
N ILE A 95 -8.53 13.02 1.77
CA ILE A 95 -8.10 11.78 2.42
C ILE A 95 -8.66 10.62 1.61
N PHE A 96 -7.78 9.78 1.06
CA PHE A 96 -8.15 8.55 0.36
C PHE A 96 -7.79 7.36 1.22
N ARG A 97 -8.61 6.31 1.19
CA ARG A 97 -8.18 5.00 1.66
C ARG A 97 -7.32 4.35 0.60
N LEU A 98 -6.19 3.80 1.02
CA LEU A 98 -5.33 2.99 0.19
C LEU A 98 -5.67 1.51 0.40
N PRO A 99 -5.51 0.66 -0.63
CA PRO A 99 -5.63 -0.78 -0.47
C PRO A 99 -4.63 -1.27 0.58
N ALA A 100 -4.99 -2.36 1.27
CA ALA A 100 -4.18 -2.94 2.33
C ALA A 100 -2.76 -3.25 1.84
N ALA A 101 -1.77 -3.04 2.70
CA ALA A 101 -0.40 -3.37 2.38
C ALA A 101 -0.20 -4.90 2.36
N THR A 102 0.30 -5.43 1.25
CA THR A 102 0.69 -6.84 1.17
C THR A 102 1.96 -7.06 1.98
N ASP A 103 1.93 -8.02 2.91
CA ASP A 103 3.09 -8.39 3.73
C ASP A 103 4.26 -8.91 2.87
N ALA A 104 5.48 -8.87 3.41
CA ALA A 104 6.64 -9.44 2.75
C ALA A 104 6.40 -10.93 2.42
N VAL A 105 6.64 -11.33 1.18
CA VAL A 105 6.53 -12.73 0.75
C VAL A 105 7.55 -13.54 1.55
N ARG A 106 7.06 -14.35 2.49
CA ARG A 106 7.86 -15.34 3.22
C ARG A 106 7.29 -16.72 2.93
N ILE A 107 8.05 -17.52 2.20
CA ILE A 107 7.69 -18.91 1.92
C ILE A 107 8.31 -19.77 3.01
N ASP A 108 7.46 -20.34 3.86
CA ASP A 108 7.89 -21.42 4.75
C ASP A 108 8.09 -22.69 3.92
N PRO A 109 9.29 -23.30 3.90
CA PRO A 109 9.53 -24.55 3.18
C PRO A 109 8.55 -25.68 3.54
N ALA A 110 8.03 -25.71 4.78
CA ALA A 110 7.07 -26.72 5.22
C ALA A 110 5.68 -26.54 4.59
N SER A 111 5.35 -25.33 4.11
CA SER A 111 4.07 -25.02 3.45
C SER A 111 4.04 -25.34 1.95
N VAL A 112 5.15 -25.84 1.40
CA VAL A 112 5.28 -26.11 -0.04
C VAL A 112 5.08 -27.60 -0.33
N GLU A 113 4.06 -27.90 -1.12
CA GLU A 113 3.82 -29.24 -1.64
C GLU A 113 4.83 -29.56 -2.75
N MET A 114 5.74 -30.49 -2.51
CA MET A 114 6.73 -30.93 -3.50
C MET A 114 6.49 -32.38 -3.93
N GLN A 115 6.23 -32.58 -5.22
CA GLN A 115 6.06 -33.89 -5.83
C GLN A 115 7.22 -34.19 -6.78
N ALA A 116 7.86 -35.35 -6.58
CA ALA A 116 8.84 -35.87 -7.52
C ALA A 116 8.14 -36.51 -8.73
N ILE A 117 8.51 -36.08 -9.93
CA ILE A 117 7.96 -36.57 -11.19
C ILE A 117 9.09 -37.03 -12.10
N ARG A 118 8.75 -37.86 -13.11
CA ARG A 118 9.72 -38.27 -14.13
C ARG A 118 10.09 -37.06 -14.99
N ALA A 119 11.38 -36.88 -15.25
CA ALA A 119 11.89 -35.81 -16.10
C ALA A 119 11.59 -36.12 -17.57
N GLY A 120 10.33 -35.95 -18.01
CA GLY A 120 9.94 -36.16 -19.40
C GLY A 120 10.63 -35.16 -20.33
N GLY A 121 11.28 -35.67 -21.39
CA GLY A 121 11.97 -34.92 -22.44
C GLY A 121 12.62 -35.85 -23.48
N PRO A 122 13.10 -35.34 -24.64
CA PRO A 122 13.72 -36.12 -25.70
C PRO A 122 15.16 -36.56 -25.35
N GLY A 123 15.33 -37.27 -24.23
CA GLY A 123 16.61 -37.86 -23.82
C GLY A 123 16.52 -39.37 -23.64
N GLY A 124 17.68 -40.03 -23.75
CA GLY A 124 17.82 -41.48 -23.78
C GLY A 124 17.30 -42.22 -22.53
N GLN A 125 17.39 -43.55 -22.56
CA GLN A 125 16.77 -44.48 -21.60
C GLN A 125 17.00 -44.17 -20.11
N HIS A 126 18.06 -43.44 -19.75
CA HIS A 126 18.37 -43.03 -18.38
C HIS A 126 17.54 -41.83 -17.88
N GLN A 127 17.13 -40.90 -18.76
CA GLN A 127 16.34 -39.72 -18.36
C GLN A 127 14.89 -40.11 -18.02
N ASN A 128 14.38 -41.18 -18.63
CA ASN A 128 12.98 -41.63 -18.48
C ASN A 128 12.72 -42.53 -17.27
N LYS A 129 13.77 -43.03 -16.59
CA LYS A 129 13.64 -43.95 -15.44
C LYS A 129 13.72 -43.26 -14.08
N THR A 130 14.40 -42.12 -13.99
CA THR A 130 14.64 -41.43 -12.71
C THR A 130 13.65 -40.29 -12.48
N SER A 131 12.98 -40.30 -11.32
CA SER A 131 12.06 -39.24 -10.88
C SER A 131 12.82 -38.01 -10.33
N SER A 132 13.69 -37.42 -11.15
CA SER A 132 14.52 -36.28 -10.75
C SER A 132 13.82 -34.93 -10.84
N ALA A 133 12.75 -34.79 -11.62
CA ALA A 133 12.01 -33.54 -11.76
C ALA A 133 11.11 -33.29 -10.54
N ILE A 134 10.90 -32.02 -10.20
CA ILE A 134 10.10 -31.58 -9.05
C ILE A 134 8.98 -30.68 -9.54
N ARG A 135 7.74 -31.03 -9.18
CA ARG A 135 6.60 -30.11 -9.21
C ARG A 135 6.45 -29.55 -7.79
N ALA A 136 6.49 -28.24 -7.64
CA ALA A 136 6.28 -27.58 -6.37
C ALA A 136 5.06 -26.67 -6.44
N ARG A 137 4.22 -26.67 -5.40
CA ARG A 137 3.05 -25.81 -5.25
C ARG A 137 3.07 -25.16 -3.88
N TRP A 138 2.80 -23.86 -3.82
CA TRP A 138 2.70 -23.09 -2.60
C TRP A 138 1.42 -22.25 -2.65
N THR A 139 0.76 -22.09 -1.50
CA THR A 139 -0.39 -21.19 -1.36
C THR A 139 -0.02 -20.13 -0.34
N SER A 140 -0.09 -18.86 -0.73
CA SER A 140 0.20 -17.72 0.14
C SER A 140 -0.92 -17.46 1.14
N ALA A 141 -0.66 -16.59 2.13
CA ALA A 141 -1.61 -16.27 3.20
C ALA A 141 -2.90 -15.60 2.70
N ASP A 142 -2.85 -14.92 1.56
CA ASP A 142 -3.98 -14.30 0.86
C ASP A 142 -4.71 -15.28 -0.09
N GLY A 143 -4.27 -16.54 -0.16
CA GLY A 143 -4.90 -17.60 -0.94
C GLY A 143 -4.46 -17.69 -2.40
N GLN A 144 -3.48 -16.89 -2.83
CA GLN A 144 -2.86 -17.04 -4.16
C GLN A 144 -2.05 -18.33 -4.25
N VAL A 145 -2.14 -19.01 -5.40
CA VAL A 145 -1.50 -20.30 -5.63
C VAL A 145 -0.37 -20.16 -6.65
N TYR A 146 0.83 -20.52 -6.23
CA TYR A 146 2.04 -20.54 -7.04
C TYR A 146 2.42 -21.98 -7.35
N ALA A 147 2.73 -22.28 -8.61
CA ALA A 147 3.17 -23.61 -9.01
C ALA A 147 4.32 -23.54 -10.02
N VAL A 148 5.34 -24.37 -9.81
CA VAL A 148 6.50 -24.47 -10.69
C VAL A 148 6.86 -25.94 -10.95
N VAL A 149 7.44 -26.21 -12.11
CA VAL A 149 8.04 -27.51 -12.42
C VAL A 149 9.51 -27.29 -12.79
N VAL A 150 10.40 -28.00 -12.12
CA VAL A 150 11.86 -27.89 -12.27
C VAL A 150 12.43 -29.25 -12.68
N ARG A 151 13.17 -29.25 -13.78
CA ARG A 151 13.78 -30.47 -14.37
C ARG A 151 15.20 -30.22 -14.90
N ASP A 152 15.81 -29.14 -14.43
CA ASP A 152 17.04 -28.55 -14.94
C ASP A 152 18.26 -29.45 -14.73
N THR A 153 18.25 -30.24 -13.66
CA THR A 153 19.37 -31.12 -13.31
C THR A 153 18.93 -32.58 -13.20
N ARG A 154 19.91 -33.49 -13.25
CA ARG A 154 19.71 -34.91 -12.93
C ARG A 154 19.52 -35.17 -11.42
N SER A 155 19.77 -34.19 -10.56
CA SER A 155 19.69 -34.32 -9.10
C SER A 155 18.36 -33.81 -8.57
N GLN A 156 17.62 -34.70 -7.90
CA GLN A 156 16.36 -34.33 -7.26
C GLN A 156 16.54 -33.23 -6.21
N HIS A 157 17.59 -33.31 -5.38
CA HIS A 157 17.86 -32.32 -4.34
C HIS A 157 18.14 -30.93 -4.91
N GLN A 158 18.91 -30.86 -6.01
CA GLN A 158 19.16 -29.60 -6.70
C GLN A 158 17.88 -29.02 -7.30
N ASN A 159 17.05 -29.88 -7.89
CA ASN A 159 15.75 -29.45 -8.45
C ASN A 159 14.77 -29.00 -7.36
N ARG A 160 14.79 -29.57 -6.14
CA ARG A 160 13.98 -29.08 -4.99
C ARG A 160 14.41 -27.68 -4.57
N ARG A 161 15.71 -27.42 -4.46
CA ARG A 161 16.24 -26.10 -4.11
C ARG A 161 15.86 -25.05 -5.18
N LEU A 162 16.07 -25.39 -6.44
CA LEU A 162 15.69 -24.53 -7.58
C LEU A 162 14.17 -24.28 -7.64
N ALA A 163 13.34 -25.25 -7.25
CA ALA A 163 11.89 -25.05 -7.18
C ALA A 163 11.50 -24.02 -6.13
N MET A 164 12.16 -24.05 -4.96
CA MET A 164 11.96 -23.03 -3.92
C MET A 164 12.39 -21.64 -4.39
N GLU A 165 13.58 -21.54 -5.00
CA GLU A 165 14.09 -20.27 -5.55
C GLU A 165 13.15 -19.67 -6.60
N ARG A 166 12.60 -20.51 -7.50
CA ARG A 166 11.64 -20.08 -8.52
C ARG A 166 10.30 -19.66 -7.94
N LEU A 167 9.77 -20.37 -6.94
CA LEU A 167 8.53 -19.97 -6.25
C LEU A 167 8.71 -18.61 -5.57
N ALA A 168 9.83 -18.42 -4.87
CA ALA A 168 10.14 -17.15 -4.21
C ALA A 168 10.28 -16.01 -5.23
N ALA A 169 10.96 -16.25 -6.35
CA ALA A 169 11.12 -15.26 -7.42
C ALA A 169 9.79 -14.89 -8.06
N LEU A 170 8.91 -15.86 -8.34
CA LEU A 170 7.59 -15.62 -8.94
C LEU A 170 6.70 -14.77 -8.02
N ALA A 171 6.62 -15.15 -6.74
CA ALA A 171 5.83 -14.42 -5.76
C ALA A 171 6.39 -13.02 -5.48
N ALA A 172 7.72 -12.85 -5.48
CA ALA A 172 8.34 -11.52 -5.36
C ALA A 172 8.08 -10.63 -6.59
N ALA A 173 8.10 -11.20 -7.80
CA ALA A 173 7.80 -10.47 -9.04
C ALA A 173 6.34 -9.98 -9.05
N GLU A 174 5.39 -10.86 -8.75
CA GLU A 174 3.96 -10.49 -8.67
C GLU A 174 3.71 -9.43 -7.60
N LYS A 175 4.37 -9.55 -6.44
CA LYS A 175 4.33 -8.50 -5.42
C LYS A 175 4.90 -7.18 -5.95
N ALA A 176 6.03 -7.19 -6.65
CA ALA A 176 6.61 -5.97 -7.20
C ALA A 176 5.70 -5.31 -8.25
N GLU A 177 5.02 -6.10 -9.08
CA GLU A 177 4.01 -5.63 -10.01
C GLU A 177 2.80 -5.02 -9.28
N ALA A 178 2.31 -5.68 -8.23
CA ALA A 178 1.24 -5.14 -7.38
C ALA A 178 1.67 -3.86 -6.66
N ASP A 179 2.90 -3.78 -6.16
CA ASP A 179 3.48 -2.60 -5.52
C ASP A 179 3.58 -1.44 -6.53
N ALA A 180 4.02 -1.71 -7.76
CA ALA A 180 4.08 -0.73 -8.84
C ALA A 180 2.68 -0.23 -9.24
N ALA A 181 1.72 -1.13 -9.42
CA ALA A 181 0.33 -0.77 -9.70
C ALA A 181 -0.28 0.09 -8.57
N ARG A 182 0.02 -0.22 -7.31
CA ARG A 182 -0.40 0.59 -6.16
C ARG A 182 0.28 1.96 -6.13
N GLN A 183 1.54 2.04 -6.52
CA GLN A 183 2.20 3.33 -6.70
C GLN A 183 1.47 4.12 -7.77
N ASP A 184 1.26 3.57 -8.96
CA ASP A 184 0.54 4.23 -10.06
C ASP A 184 -0.87 4.68 -9.63
N GLU A 185 -1.60 3.87 -8.88
CA GLU A 185 -2.89 4.24 -8.28
C GLU A 185 -2.75 5.40 -7.30
N THR A 186 -1.76 5.36 -6.40
CA THR A 186 -1.48 6.46 -5.45
C THR A 186 -1.15 7.76 -6.19
N TRP A 187 -0.36 7.68 -7.26
CA TRP A 187 -0.04 8.81 -8.14
C TRP A 187 -1.29 9.33 -8.85
N ALA A 188 -2.16 8.45 -9.33
CA ALA A 188 -3.43 8.81 -9.96
C ALA A 188 -4.37 9.51 -8.96
N LEU A 189 -4.53 8.96 -7.75
CA LEU A 189 -5.33 9.54 -6.67
C LEU A 189 -4.82 10.93 -6.26
N HIS A 190 -3.49 11.12 -6.22
CA HIS A 190 -2.91 12.44 -5.99
C HIS A 190 -3.38 13.48 -7.02
N GLY A 191 -3.56 13.08 -8.28
CA GLY A 191 -4.05 13.94 -9.37
C GLY A 191 -5.57 14.19 -9.38
N GLN A 192 -6.37 13.28 -8.79
CA GLN A 192 -7.84 13.26 -8.91
C GLN A 192 -8.60 14.09 -7.85
N LEU A 193 -7.94 15.05 -7.19
CA LEU A 193 -8.54 15.80 -6.08
C LEU A 193 -9.89 16.44 -6.46
N GLN A 194 -10.97 16.02 -5.80
CA GLN A 194 -12.32 16.54 -6.01
C GLN A 194 -12.43 17.95 -5.40
N ARG A 195 -12.81 18.93 -6.21
CA ARG A 195 -13.07 20.30 -5.77
C ARG A 195 -14.56 20.51 -5.58
N GLY A 196 -15.04 20.38 -4.35
CA GLY A 196 -16.47 20.49 -4.00
C GLY A 196 -16.88 19.45 -2.97
N GLU A 197 -18.10 19.59 -2.44
CA GLU A 197 -18.73 18.64 -1.51
C GLU A 197 -17.81 18.19 -0.36
N PRO A 198 -17.28 19.13 0.44
CA PRO A 198 -16.40 18.77 1.53
C PRO A 198 -17.17 17.96 2.59
N ARG A 199 -16.64 16.79 2.93
CA ARG A 199 -17.08 16.03 4.10
C ARG A 199 -16.70 16.75 5.39
N TRP A 200 -15.54 17.42 5.38
CA TRP A 200 -15.01 18.15 6.53
C TRP A 200 -14.73 19.60 6.15
N THR A 201 -15.16 20.53 6.98
CA THR A 201 -14.84 21.95 6.84
C THR A 201 -14.05 22.44 8.04
N PHE A 202 -12.96 23.16 7.78
CA PHE A 202 -12.12 23.79 8.78
C PHE A 202 -12.00 25.27 8.49
N GLU A 203 -11.93 26.11 9.52
CA GLU A 203 -11.84 27.56 9.37
C GLU A 203 -10.70 28.19 10.18
N GLY A 204 -10.17 29.28 9.63
CA GLY A 204 -9.17 30.12 10.26
C GLY A 204 -7.78 29.50 10.34
N ARG A 205 -6.84 30.29 10.86
CA ARG A 205 -5.41 29.93 10.97
C ARG A 205 -5.15 28.77 11.92
N GLN A 206 -6.04 28.57 12.88
CA GLN A 206 -5.94 27.51 13.89
C GLN A 206 -6.55 26.19 13.40
N PHE A 207 -7.03 26.12 12.15
CA PHE A 207 -7.62 24.91 11.56
C PHE A 207 -8.72 24.32 12.45
N LYS A 208 -9.70 25.15 12.83
CA LYS A 208 -10.80 24.72 13.71
C LYS A 208 -11.86 24.02 12.88
N GLU A 209 -12.23 22.82 13.28
CA GLU A 209 -13.32 22.04 12.66
C GLU A 209 -14.65 22.81 12.84
N VAL A 210 -15.40 22.95 11.75
CA VAL A 210 -16.72 23.59 11.71
C VAL A 210 -17.70 22.61 11.09
N LYS A 211 -18.85 22.43 11.75
CA LYS A 211 -19.95 21.58 11.26
C LYS A 211 -20.73 22.27 10.16
#